data_AF-A0A7W5DDX6-F1
#
_entry.id   AF-A0A7W5DDX6-F1
#
_cell.length_a   1.000
_cell.length_b   1.000
_cell.length_c   1.000
_cell.angle_alpha   90.00
_cell.angle_beta   90.00
_cell.angle_gamma   90.00
#
_symmetry.space_group_name_H-M   'P 1'
#
loop_
_entity.id
_entity.type
_entity.pdbx_description
1 polymer ?
#
loop_
_entity_poly.entity_id
_entity_poly.type
_entity_poly.pdbx_seq_one_letter_code
_entity_poly.pdbx_strand_id
1 'polypeptide(L)'
;MQLERCQSRRDQLTKMREQLVEYGQRATSVPRLYLVAKLAGCDVLHFAQYHSMLGAHRVAVSAGQLYPFGSPSAANSARKHGMLPHRTGCFFCPCCVAEQLRDVGASWYMRKHHIEGVDWCPSHKVRLVQNHAKDPFATRPEDWVARQATSLEHLVEPVVVDEFQARYAEIFMQLLVRPSPMEARVLNKLIGDRFGYARATGMTSHKLLSDLVLSMCDSAWATEHFDTFDCKREGLPFGPLDNVVACRSTYVTGTAYALILTSLFANRKDVDAAFEVATLSGKIDSAVIRGERTSDRCESTDSELWLAYIGAGGNHSEVSRQMKCSVASARYRLVRQGLPALNGIARSPARWRALSRFWVGEHLASACLAEAVDQACLERILRVCCTRVERAVRLILFGRRSTRKAKGTTRGQKAAVQNR
;
A
#
# COMPACT_ATOMS: atom_id res chain seq x y z
N MET A 1 -5.05 -15.65 -30.69
CA MET A 1 -6.14 -15.38 -31.67
C MET A 1 -7.47 -16.14 -31.41
N GLN A 2 -7.62 -17.00 -30.39
CA GLN A 2 -8.91 -17.64 -30.06
C GLN A 2 -9.75 -16.91 -28.98
N LEU A 3 -9.24 -15.82 -28.40
CA LEU A 3 -9.94 -15.07 -27.33
C LEU A 3 -11.07 -14.16 -27.85
N GLU A 4 -11.13 -13.90 -29.16
CA GLU A 4 -12.07 -12.97 -29.79
C GLU A 4 -13.53 -13.46 -29.80
N ARG A 5 -13.78 -14.74 -29.47
CA ARG A 5 -15.13 -15.32 -29.39
C ARG A 5 -15.72 -15.41 -27.99
N CYS A 6 -15.02 -14.94 -26.95
CA CYS A 6 -15.58 -14.96 -25.59
C CYS A 6 -16.48 -13.75 -25.35
N GLN A 7 -17.76 -13.99 -25.11
CA GLN A 7 -18.79 -12.95 -24.91
C GLN A 7 -18.67 -12.22 -23.57
N SER A 8 -17.95 -12.77 -22.57
CA SER A 8 -17.73 -12.10 -21.29
C SER A 8 -16.28 -12.14 -20.80
N ARG A 9 -15.86 -11.08 -20.10
CA ARG A 9 -14.57 -10.98 -19.39
C ARG A 9 -14.36 -12.12 -18.37
N ARG A 10 -15.45 -12.60 -17.78
CA ARG A 10 -15.43 -13.73 -16.84
C ARG A 10 -15.04 -15.02 -17.57
N ASP A 11 -15.58 -15.26 -18.75
CA ASP A 11 -15.29 -16.46 -19.54
C ASP A 11 -13.87 -16.44 -20.10
N GLN A 12 -13.37 -15.26 -20.50
CA GLN A 12 -11.96 -15.09 -20.84
C GLN A 12 -11.07 -15.49 -19.67
N LEU A 13 -11.29 -14.91 -18.48
CA LEU A 13 -10.50 -15.25 -17.30
C LEU A 13 -10.62 -16.72 -16.88
N THR A 14 -11.79 -17.34 -17.05
CA THR A 14 -11.98 -18.77 -16.77
C THR A 14 -11.17 -19.62 -17.75
N LYS A 15 -11.26 -19.38 -19.07
CA LYS A 15 -10.46 -20.09 -20.06
C LYS A 15 -8.96 -19.90 -19.87
N MET A 16 -8.55 -18.68 -19.53
CA MET A 16 -7.15 -18.37 -19.18
C MET A 16 -6.68 -19.21 -18.00
N ARG A 17 -7.55 -19.41 -17.00
CA ARG A 17 -7.24 -20.23 -15.82
C ARG A 17 -7.24 -21.72 -16.14
N GLU A 18 -8.13 -22.19 -17.00
CA GLU A 18 -8.18 -23.59 -17.46
C GLU A 18 -6.88 -23.97 -18.19
N GLN A 19 -6.41 -23.10 -19.11
CA GLN A 19 -5.11 -23.27 -19.77
C GLN A 19 -3.92 -23.31 -18.80
N LEU A 20 -4.07 -22.79 -17.58
CA LEU A 20 -3.02 -22.78 -16.56
C LEU A 20 -3.11 -23.93 -15.56
N VAL A 21 -4.30 -24.50 -15.35
CA VAL A 21 -4.46 -25.75 -14.59
C VAL A 21 -3.71 -26.88 -15.29
N GLU A 22 -3.64 -26.85 -16.62
CA GLU A 22 -2.82 -27.76 -17.43
C GLU A 22 -1.32 -27.69 -17.06
N TYR A 23 -0.85 -26.57 -16.49
CA TYR A 23 0.52 -26.39 -15.99
C TYR A 23 0.70 -26.72 -14.50
N GLY A 24 -0.26 -27.40 -13.86
CA GLY A 24 -0.12 -27.93 -12.50
C GLY A 24 -0.14 -26.89 -11.37
N GLN A 25 -0.48 -25.63 -11.65
CA GLN A 25 -0.63 -24.58 -10.64
C GLN A 25 -2.10 -24.33 -10.31
N ARG A 26 -2.42 -24.12 -9.02
CA ARG A 26 -3.76 -23.64 -8.63
C ARG A 26 -3.98 -22.25 -9.23
N ALA A 27 -4.89 -22.13 -10.19
CA ALA A 27 -5.10 -20.90 -10.96
C ALA A 27 -5.45 -19.64 -10.11
N THR A 28 -5.87 -19.81 -8.85
CA THR A 28 -6.13 -18.72 -7.91
C THR A 28 -4.86 -18.16 -7.25
N SER A 29 -3.73 -18.87 -7.27
CA SER A 29 -2.48 -18.42 -6.66
C SER A 29 -1.67 -17.50 -7.56
N VAL A 30 -1.87 -17.57 -8.88
CA VAL A 30 -1.08 -16.84 -9.86
C VAL A 30 -1.63 -15.40 -10.06
N PRO A 31 -0.78 -14.35 -9.97
CA PRO A 31 -1.22 -12.97 -10.23
C PRO A 31 -1.81 -12.80 -11.63
N ARG A 32 -2.89 -12.01 -11.77
CA ARG A 32 -3.54 -11.73 -13.07
C ARG A 32 -2.56 -11.20 -14.12
N LEU A 33 -1.65 -10.33 -13.71
CA LEU A 33 -0.58 -9.79 -14.57
C LEU A 33 0.21 -10.92 -15.26
N TYR A 34 0.50 -11.99 -14.53
CA TYR A 34 1.34 -13.09 -15.06
C TYR A 34 0.57 -13.88 -16.10
N LEU A 35 -0.74 -14.05 -15.89
CA LEU A 35 -1.62 -14.72 -16.86
C LEU A 35 -1.67 -13.93 -18.16
N VAL A 36 -1.90 -12.62 -18.07
CA VAL A 36 -1.97 -11.73 -19.23
C VAL A 36 -0.63 -11.70 -19.97
N ALA A 37 0.49 -11.60 -19.24
CA ALA A 37 1.82 -11.67 -19.83
C ALA A 37 2.04 -12.96 -20.63
N LYS A 38 1.70 -14.11 -20.06
CA LYS A 38 1.84 -15.41 -20.72
C LYS A 38 0.97 -15.54 -21.98
N LEU A 39 -0.27 -15.05 -21.94
CA LEU A 39 -1.16 -15.08 -23.10
C LEU A 39 -0.74 -14.13 -24.20
N ALA A 40 -0.13 -13.00 -23.82
CA ALA A 40 0.49 -12.08 -24.75
C ALA A 40 1.80 -12.62 -25.34
N GLY A 41 2.26 -13.81 -24.93
CA GLY A 41 3.57 -14.36 -25.34
C GLY A 41 4.74 -13.51 -24.84
N CYS A 42 4.54 -12.74 -23.78
CA CYS A 42 5.52 -11.79 -23.25
C CYS A 42 6.20 -12.33 -21.99
N ASP A 43 7.48 -11.98 -21.80
CA ASP A 43 8.15 -12.19 -20.53
C ASP A 43 7.43 -11.42 -19.40
N VAL A 44 7.33 -12.02 -18.21
CA VAL A 44 6.56 -11.44 -17.10
C VAL A 44 7.23 -10.18 -16.54
N LEU A 45 8.57 -10.12 -16.52
CA LEU A 45 9.29 -8.93 -16.06
C LEU A 45 9.10 -7.79 -17.07
N HIS A 46 9.24 -8.09 -18.36
CA HIS A 46 8.97 -7.14 -19.43
C HIS A 46 7.53 -6.62 -19.38
N PHE A 47 6.55 -7.52 -19.26
CA PHE A 47 5.14 -7.14 -19.15
C PHE A 47 4.88 -6.27 -17.91
N ALA A 48 5.46 -6.63 -16.76
CA ALA A 48 5.33 -5.83 -15.56
C ALA A 48 5.94 -4.42 -15.72
N GLN A 49 7.09 -4.30 -16.38
CA GLN A 49 7.76 -3.02 -16.58
C GLN A 49 7.04 -2.13 -17.60
N TYR A 50 6.61 -2.70 -18.73
CA TYR A 50 6.12 -1.91 -19.87
C TYR A 50 4.61 -1.89 -20.05
N HIS A 51 3.88 -2.78 -19.38
CA HIS A 51 2.43 -2.96 -19.53
C HIS A 51 1.65 -2.97 -18.20
N SER A 52 2.30 -2.66 -17.07
CA SER A 52 1.61 -2.48 -15.77
C SER A 52 1.85 -1.12 -15.12
N MET A 53 1.02 -0.76 -14.14
CA MET A 53 1.20 0.46 -13.31
C MET A 53 2.06 0.22 -12.06
N LEU A 54 2.79 -0.90 -11.96
CA LEU A 54 3.59 -1.21 -10.77
C LEU A 54 4.64 -0.15 -10.46
N GLY A 55 5.28 0.44 -11.47
CA GLY A 55 6.25 1.53 -11.29
C GLY A 55 5.64 2.79 -10.70
N ALA A 56 4.36 3.07 -11.01
CA ALA A 56 3.62 4.18 -10.43
C ALA A 56 3.16 3.89 -8.99
N HIS A 57 2.65 2.68 -8.71
CA HIS A 57 2.15 2.35 -7.37
C HIS A 57 3.26 2.07 -6.35
N ARG A 58 4.41 1.58 -6.79
CA ARG A 58 5.45 1.02 -5.92
C ARG A 58 6.82 1.58 -6.28
N VAL A 59 6.96 2.90 -6.16
CA VAL A 59 8.22 3.63 -6.40
C VAL A 59 9.31 3.19 -5.43
N ALA A 60 8.98 3.06 -4.14
CA ALA A 60 9.92 2.65 -3.09
C ALA A 60 9.37 1.57 -2.18
N VAL A 61 10.28 0.83 -1.53
CA VAL A 61 9.98 -0.31 -0.67
C VAL A 61 10.97 -0.41 0.48
N SER A 62 10.64 -1.17 1.53
CA SER A 62 11.57 -1.45 2.61
C SER A 62 12.77 -2.29 2.15
N ALA A 63 13.89 -2.18 2.87
CA ALA A 63 15.06 -3.03 2.69
C ALA A 63 14.67 -4.52 2.69
N GLY A 64 15.10 -5.26 1.66
CA GLY A 64 14.76 -6.68 1.48
C GLY A 64 13.55 -6.94 0.58
N GLN A 65 12.86 -5.91 0.09
CA GLN A 65 11.74 -6.06 -0.86
C GLN A 65 12.03 -5.51 -2.27
N LEU A 66 13.32 -5.34 -2.60
CA LEU A 66 13.85 -4.74 -3.83
C LEU A 66 13.79 -5.68 -5.04
N TYR A 67 12.80 -6.56 -5.09
CA TYR A 67 12.64 -7.47 -6.21
C TYR A 67 12.15 -6.72 -7.45
N PRO A 68 12.64 -7.07 -8.66
CA PRO A 68 12.12 -6.56 -9.92
C PRO A 68 10.60 -6.73 -10.02
N PHE A 69 9.95 -5.80 -10.73
CA PHE A 69 8.52 -5.92 -11.02
C PHE A 69 8.26 -7.18 -11.85
N GLY A 70 7.21 -7.93 -11.51
CA GLY A 70 6.91 -9.21 -12.14
C GLY A 70 7.69 -10.42 -11.59
N SER A 71 8.68 -10.23 -10.71
CA SER A 71 9.42 -11.37 -10.15
C SER A 71 8.53 -12.26 -9.27
N PRO A 72 8.77 -13.58 -9.21
CA PRO A 72 8.03 -14.48 -8.33
C PRO A 72 8.05 -14.04 -6.86
N SER A 73 9.19 -13.52 -6.39
CA SER A 73 9.35 -12.95 -5.03
C SER A 73 8.48 -11.73 -4.76
N ALA A 74 8.02 -11.03 -5.80
CA ALA A 74 7.09 -9.90 -5.73
C ALA A 74 5.63 -10.28 -6.09
N ALA A 75 5.27 -11.56 -6.12
CA ALA A 75 3.94 -12.01 -6.57
C ALA A 75 2.78 -11.36 -5.80
N ASN A 76 2.93 -11.09 -4.51
CA ASN A 76 1.88 -10.40 -3.74
C ASN A 76 1.66 -8.96 -4.23
N SER A 77 2.74 -8.26 -4.57
CA SER A 77 2.65 -6.91 -5.13
C SER A 77 2.02 -6.92 -6.52
N ALA A 78 2.42 -7.87 -7.37
CA ALA A 78 1.82 -8.05 -8.70
C ALA A 78 0.33 -8.41 -8.60
N ARG A 79 -0.07 -9.21 -7.61
CA ARG A 79 -1.48 -9.56 -7.37
C ARG A 79 -2.33 -8.34 -6.99
N LYS A 80 -1.80 -7.47 -6.13
CA LYS A 80 -2.52 -6.31 -5.61
C LYS A 80 -2.55 -5.14 -6.59
N HIS A 81 -1.43 -4.85 -7.24
CA HIS A 81 -1.25 -3.60 -7.99
C HIS A 81 -0.95 -3.83 -9.49
N GLY A 82 -0.70 -5.06 -9.93
CA GLY A 82 -0.25 -5.35 -11.29
C GLY A 82 -1.27 -5.00 -12.38
N MET A 83 -2.57 -5.06 -12.05
CA MET A 83 -3.64 -4.69 -12.98
C MET A 83 -4.47 -3.50 -12.47
N LEU A 84 -3.98 -2.80 -11.44
CA LEU A 84 -4.69 -1.68 -10.82
C LEU A 84 -4.34 -0.39 -11.60
N PRO A 85 -5.31 0.29 -12.23
CA PRO A 85 -5.05 1.61 -12.80
C PRO A 85 -4.66 2.60 -11.69
N HIS A 86 -3.96 3.67 -12.04
CA HIS A 86 -3.52 4.66 -11.03
C HIS A 86 -4.63 5.68 -10.71
N ARG A 87 -5.61 5.85 -11.61
CA ARG A 87 -6.87 6.58 -11.35
C ARG A 87 -8.11 5.85 -11.90
N THR A 88 -9.29 6.25 -11.46
CA THR A 88 -10.58 5.65 -11.83
C THR A 88 -11.07 6.11 -13.21
N GLY A 89 -11.65 5.18 -13.98
CA GLY A 89 -12.09 5.42 -15.36
C GLY A 89 -11.05 4.97 -16.39
N CYS A 90 -11.38 5.08 -17.68
CA CYS A 90 -10.39 4.95 -18.74
C CYS A 90 -10.12 6.30 -19.39
N PHE A 91 -8.87 6.47 -19.82
CA PHE A 91 -8.38 7.72 -20.38
C PHE A 91 -7.60 7.43 -21.64
N PHE A 92 -7.87 8.18 -22.71
CA PHE A 92 -7.20 7.98 -23.98
C PHE A 92 -7.04 9.28 -24.76
N CYS A 93 -6.05 9.27 -25.66
CA CYS A 93 -5.77 10.36 -26.58
C CYS A 93 -6.23 9.93 -27.98
N PRO A 94 -7.15 10.64 -28.65
CA PRO A 94 -7.59 10.29 -30.00
C PRO A 94 -6.43 10.22 -30.99
N CYS A 95 -5.42 11.09 -30.84
CA CYS A 95 -4.21 11.06 -31.67
C CYS A 95 -3.41 9.77 -31.47
N CYS A 96 -3.17 9.32 -30.22
CA CYS A 96 -2.53 8.03 -29.97
C CYS A 96 -3.33 6.87 -30.56
N VAL A 97 -4.66 6.92 -30.47
CA VAL A 97 -5.53 5.87 -31.03
C VAL A 97 -5.37 5.80 -32.55
N ALA A 98 -5.40 6.95 -33.22
CA ALA A 98 -5.20 7.04 -34.67
C ALA A 98 -3.81 6.53 -35.09
N GLU A 99 -2.75 6.87 -34.35
CA GLU A 99 -1.40 6.36 -34.59
C GLU A 99 -1.33 4.83 -34.45
N GLN A 100 -1.89 4.28 -33.37
CA GLN A 100 -1.90 2.82 -33.15
C GLN A 100 -2.68 2.07 -34.23
N LEU A 101 -3.84 2.60 -34.64
CA LEU A 101 -4.63 2.01 -35.73
C LEU A 101 -3.86 2.02 -37.05
N ARG A 102 -3.16 3.11 -37.36
CA ARG A 102 -2.34 3.21 -38.57
C ARG A 102 -1.14 2.26 -38.52
N ASP A 103 -0.45 2.19 -37.38
CA ASP A 103 0.84 1.49 -37.28
C ASP A 103 0.67 -0.02 -37.01
N VAL A 104 -0.39 -0.43 -36.31
CA VAL A 104 -0.60 -1.82 -35.84
C VAL A 104 -1.97 -2.40 -36.24
N GLY A 105 -2.92 -1.58 -36.66
CA GLY A 105 -4.28 -2.02 -37.03
C GLY A 105 -5.23 -2.23 -35.85
N ALA A 106 -4.80 -1.90 -34.63
CA ALA A 106 -5.61 -1.97 -33.41
C ALA A 106 -5.12 -0.94 -32.39
N SER A 107 -6.00 -0.47 -31.50
CA SER A 107 -5.61 0.48 -30.45
C SER A 107 -5.72 -0.12 -29.05
N TRP A 108 -4.95 0.44 -28.10
CA TRP A 108 -4.95 -0.01 -26.72
C TRP A 108 -4.70 1.13 -25.75
N TYR A 109 -5.19 0.97 -24.52
CA TYR A 109 -5.02 1.94 -23.46
C TYR A 109 -3.54 2.12 -23.10
N MET A 110 -3.08 3.36 -23.17
CA MET A 110 -1.71 3.72 -22.82
C MET A 110 -1.60 4.01 -21.33
N ARG A 111 -0.61 3.41 -20.66
CA ARG A 111 -0.36 3.63 -19.22
C ARG A 111 -0.15 5.10 -18.86
N LYS A 112 0.57 5.84 -19.72
CA LYS A 112 0.83 7.28 -19.54
C LYS A 112 -0.44 8.13 -19.47
N HIS A 113 -1.56 7.66 -20.03
CA HIS A 113 -2.85 8.36 -19.94
C HIS A 113 -3.58 8.09 -18.63
N HIS A 114 -3.09 7.17 -17.79
CA HIS A 114 -3.76 6.77 -16.56
C HIS A 114 -2.99 7.24 -15.32
N ILE A 115 -2.03 8.17 -15.48
CA ILE A 115 -1.31 8.78 -14.37
C ILE A 115 -2.24 9.80 -13.70
N GLU A 116 -2.45 9.67 -12.39
CA GLU A 116 -3.18 10.62 -11.57
C GLU A 116 -2.53 12.02 -11.64
N GLY A 117 -3.33 13.07 -11.88
CA GLY A 117 -2.84 14.43 -12.08
C GLY A 117 -2.39 14.77 -13.51
N VAL A 118 -2.47 13.83 -14.46
CA VAL A 118 -2.11 14.07 -15.87
C VAL A 118 -3.34 13.90 -16.75
N ASP A 119 -4.05 14.99 -17.02
CA ASP A 119 -5.30 15.03 -17.79
C ASP A 119 -5.12 15.35 -19.28
N TRP A 120 -3.89 15.36 -19.73
CA TRP A 120 -3.48 15.63 -21.11
C TRP A 120 -2.51 14.55 -21.59
N CYS A 121 -2.36 14.39 -22.91
CA CYS A 121 -1.47 13.39 -23.48
C CYS A 121 -0.01 13.89 -23.49
N PRO A 122 0.92 13.21 -22.80
CA PRO A 122 2.34 13.60 -22.77
C PRO A 122 2.99 13.80 -24.15
N SER A 123 2.53 13.03 -25.14
CA SER A 123 3.06 13.01 -26.51
C SER A 123 2.41 14.04 -27.43
N HIS A 124 1.09 14.18 -27.39
CA HIS A 124 0.33 15.03 -28.32
C HIS A 124 -0.06 16.38 -27.76
N LYS A 125 0.11 16.59 -26.45
CA LYS A 125 -0.26 17.83 -25.75
C LYS A 125 -1.74 18.21 -25.88
N VAL A 126 -2.63 17.24 -26.02
CA VAL A 126 -4.10 17.43 -26.09
C VAL A 126 -4.79 16.86 -24.86
N ARG A 127 -6.01 17.32 -24.55
CA ARG A 127 -6.77 16.81 -23.40
C ARG A 127 -7.12 15.34 -23.58
N LEU A 128 -7.03 14.56 -22.50
CA LEU A 128 -7.43 13.17 -22.53
C LEU A 128 -8.95 13.06 -22.50
N VAL A 129 -9.48 12.19 -23.33
CA VAL A 129 -10.87 11.77 -23.26
C VAL A 129 -11.04 10.86 -22.06
N GLN A 130 -12.03 11.16 -21.22
CA GLN A 130 -12.34 10.40 -20.01
C GLN A 130 -13.66 9.64 -20.18
N ASN A 131 -13.69 8.39 -19.72
CA ASN A 131 -14.90 7.60 -19.71
C ASN A 131 -15.07 6.84 -18.37
N HIS A 132 -16.25 7.02 -17.77
CA HIS A 132 -16.64 6.46 -16.47
C HIS A 132 -17.72 5.38 -16.57
N ALA A 133 -17.86 4.72 -17.73
CA ALA A 133 -18.75 3.59 -17.85
C ALA A 133 -18.42 2.50 -16.80
N LYS A 134 -19.39 1.64 -16.48
CA LYS A 134 -19.26 0.62 -15.43
C LYS A 134 -18.07 -0.34 -15.64
N ASP A 135 -17.72 -0.67 -16.89
CA ASP A 135 -16.50 -1.39 -17.25
C ASP A 135 -15.82 -0.68 -18.43
N PRO A 136 -15.12 0.43 -18.18
CA PRO A 136 -14.68 1.34 -19.25
C PRO A 136 -13.59 0.69 -20.12
N PHE A 137 -12.88 -0.30 -19.56
CA PHE A 137 -11.85 -1.08 -20.23
C PHE A 137 -12.39 -2.27 -21.04
N ALA A 138 -13.70 -2.56 -21.00
CA ALA A 138 -14.30 -3.62 -21.82
C ALA A 138 -14.47 -3.22 -23.30
N THR A 139 -14.47 -1.92 -23.58
CA THR A 139 -14.53 -1.36 -24.93
C THR A 139 -13.14 -0.88 -25.33
N ARG A 140 -12.76 -1.06 -26.60
CA ARG A 140 -11.44 -0.61 -27.07
C ARG A 140 -11.43 0.92 -27.24
N PRO A 141 -10.26 1.59 -27.17
CA PRO A 141 -10.22 3.04 -27.33
C PRO A 141 -10.77 3.52 -28.69
N GLU A 142 -10.57 2.77 -29.78
CA GLU A 142 -11.10 3.12 -31.11
C GLU A 142 -12.63 3.14 -31.16
N ASP A 143 -13.28 2.23 -30.43
CA ASP A 143 -14.73 2.19 -30.34
C ASP A 143 -15.27 3.37 -29.53
N TRP A 144 -14.54 3.82 -28.51
CA TRP A 144 -14.91 5.03 -27.76
C TRP A 144 -14.78 6.29 -28.61
N VAL A 145 -13.71 6.41 -29.40
CA VAL A 145 -13.53 7.49 -30.37
C VAL A 145 -14.70 7.52 -31.34
N ALA A 146 -15.07 6.38 -31.94
CA ALA A 146 -16.19 6.29 -32.88
C ALA A 146 -17.53 6.70 -32.24
N ARG A 147 -17.77 6.34 -30.98
CA ARG A 147 -19.00 6.72 -30.24
C ARG A 147 -19.07 8.21 -29.89
N GLN A 148 -17.95 8.91 -29.84
CA GLN A 148 -17.86 10.30 -29.39
C GLN A 148 -17.53 11.28 -30.52
N ALA A 149 -17.52 10.83 -31.78
CA ALA A 149 -17.01 11.59 -32.93
C ALA A 149 -17.50 13.04 -33.00
N THR A 150 -18.76 13.32 -32.64
CA THR A 150 -19.35 14.67 -32.66
C THR A 150 -18.85 15.62 -31.57
N SER A 151 -18.23 15.11 -30.50
CA SER A 151 -17.73 15.89 -29.36
C SER A 151 -16.20 16.00 -29.31
N LEU A 152 -15.49 15.37 -30.25
CA LEU A 152 -14.03 15.28 -30.21
C LEU A 152 -13.32 16.53 -30.74
N GLU A 153 -14.00 17.42 -31.47
CA GLU A 153 -13.38 18.60 -32.08
C GLU A 153 -12.68 19.49 -31.05
N HIS A 154 -13.30 19.72 -29.89
CA HIS A 154 -12.72 20.49 -28.78
C HIS A 154 -11.64 19.74 -28.00
N LEU A 155 -11.53 18.42 -28.17
CA LEU A 155 -10.62 17.57 -27.39
C LEU A 155 -9.24 17.43 -28.05
N VAL A 156 -9.11 17.86 -29.30
CA VAL A 156 -7.84 17.92 -30.04
C VAL A 156 -7.14 19.28 -29.90
N GLU A 157 -7.76 20.23 -29.20
CA GLU A 157 -7.14 21.52 -28.92
C GLU A 157 -5.89 21.34 -28.02
N PRO A 158 -4.75 21.95 -28.38
CA PRO A 158 -3.56 21.92 -27.54
C PRO A 158 -3.85 22.48 -26.15
N VAL A 159 -3.47 21.73 -25.12
CA VAL A 159 -3.59 22.15 -23.73
C VAL A 159 -2.34 22.94 -23.36
N VAL A 160 -2.54 24.13 -22.78
CA VAL A 160 -1.47 24.87 -22.12
C VAL A 160 -1.21 24.18 -20.78
N VAL A 161 -0.03 23.58 -20.65
CA VAL A 161 0.36 22.83 -19.47
C VAL A 161 1.35 23.67 -18.67
N ASP A 162 1.07 23.84 -17.39
CA ASP A 162 2.00 24.49 -16.45
C ASP A 162 3.33 23.71 -16.33
N GLU A 163 4.43 24.42 -16.10
CA GLU A 163 5.77 23.82 -16.05
C GLU A 163 5.87 22.74 -14.95
N PHE A 164 5.24 22.94 -13.79
CA PHE A 164 5.21 21.95 -12.72
C PHE A 164 4.47 20.68 -13.17
N GLN A 165 3.32 20.82 -13.82
CA GLN A 165 2.54 19.67 -14.30
C GLN A 165 3.28 18.90 -15.40
N ALA A 166 3.95 19.60 -16.32
CA ALA A 166 4.78 18.99 -17.36
C ALA A 166 5.92 18.16 -16.74
N ARG A 167 6.65 18.75 -15.78
CA ARG A 167 7.73 18.11 -15.04
C ARG A 167 7.24 16.91 -14.23
N TYR A 168 6.07 17.04 -13.58
CA TYR A 168 5.42 15.96 -12.85
C TYR A 168 5.13 14.76 -13.74
N ALA A 169 4.53 14.99 -14.93
CA ALA A 169 4.26 13.93 -15.90
C ALA A 169 5.55 13.24 -16.36
N GLU A 170 6.62 13.99 -16.64
CA GLU A 170 7.92 13.45 -17.05
C GLU A 170 8.55 12.55 -15.99
N ILE A 171 8.57 13.00 -14.73
CA ILE A 171 9.08 12.22 -13.60
C ILE A 171 8.25 10.95 -13.42
N PHE A 172 6.92 11.02 -13.51
CA PHE A 172 6.08 9.83 -13.40
C PHE A 172 6.30 8.82 -14.53
N MET A 173 6.49 9.30 -15.76
CA MET A 173 6.81 8.44 -16.90
C MET A 173 8.17 7.74 -16.71
N GLN A 174 9.15 8.43 -16.14
CA GLN A 174 10.44 7.83 -15.76
C GLN A 174 10.25 6.75 -14.67
N LEU A 175 9.43 7.00 -13.65
CA LEU A 175 9.11 6.01 -12.61
C LEU A 175 8.41 4.77 -13.18
N LEU A 176 7.50 4.96 -14.15
CA LEU A 176 6.74 3.88 -14.80
C LEU A 176 7.59 2.88 -15.60
N VAL A 177 8.74 3.31 -16.12
CA VAL A 177 9.63 2.45 -16.93
C VAL A 177 10.72 1.77 -16.12
N ARG A 178 10.81 2.01 -14.80
CA ARG A 178 11.82 1.38 -13.96
C ARG A 178 11.58 -0.14 -13.86
N PRO A 179 12.65 -0.96 -13.86
CA PRO A 179 12.51 -2.42 -13.71
C PRO A 179 12.24 -2.84 -12.25
N SER A 180 12.57 -2.00 -11.27
CA SER A 180 12.49 -2.33 -9.85
C SER A 180 12.22 -1.08 -8.99
N PRO A 181 11.62 -1.26 -7.79
CA PRO A 181 11.46 -0.18 -6.82
C PRO A 181 12.81 0.22 -6.20
N MET A 182 12.88 1.42 -5.64
CA MET A 182 14.01 1.88 -4.84
C MET A 182 13.86 1.48 -3.37
N GLU A 183 14.97 1.44 -2.62
CA GLU A 183 14.88 1.32 -1.17
C GLU A 183 14.42 2.66 -0.59
N ALA A 184 13.37 2.64 0.23
CA ALA A 184 12.81 3.82 0.88
C ALA A 184 13.86 4.63 1.62
N ARG A 185 14.80 3.97 2.31
CA ARG A 185 15.90 4.62 3.03
C ARG A 185 16.81 5.43 2.13
N VAL A 186 17.13 4.89 0.95
CA VAL A 186 17.99 5.53 -0.03
C VAL A 186 17.28 6.73 -0.64
N LEU A 187 16.04 6.54 -1.09
CA LEU A 187 15.26 7.61 -1.71
C LEU A 187 14.91 8.73 -0.72
N ASN A 188 14.48 8.39 0.50
CA ASN A 188 14.15 9.38 1.52
C ASN A 188 15.39 10.13 2.03
N LYS A 189 16.58 9.48 2.05
CA LYS A 189 17.85 10.17 2.32
C LYS A 189 18.14 11.19 1.22
N LEU A 190 18.08 10.79 -0.04
CA LEU A 190 18.27 11.68 -1.19
C LEU A 190 17.33 12.89 -1.12
N ILE A 191 16.05 12.66 -0.84
CA ILE A 191 15.04 13.72 -0.69
C ILE A 191 15.39 14.64 0.48
N GLY A 192 15.74 14.09 1.65
CA GLY A 192 16.11 14.88 2.83
C GLY A 192 17.37 15.71 2.63
N ASP A 193 18.38 15.14 1.97
CA ASP A 193 19.64 15.83 1.65
C ASP A 193 19.38 16.97 0.66
N ARG A 194 18.56 16.74 -0.38
CA ARG A 194 18.21 17.76 -1.38
C ARG A 194 17.31 18.86 -0.84
N PHE A 195 16.34 18.52 0.01
CA PHE A 195 15.47 19.49 0.68
C PHE A 195 16.25 20.37 1.68
N GLY A 196 17.48 20.00 2.04
CA GLY A 196 18.30 20.74 2.99
C GLY A 196 17.85 20.53 4.43
N TYR A 197 17.41 19.32 4.78
CA TYR A 197 16.97 19.00 6.14
C TYR A 197 18.17 18.97 7.10
N ALA A 198 18.58 20.15 7.56
CA ALA A 198 19.36 20.28 8.78
C ALA A 198 18.49 19.72 9.91
N ARG A 199 18.92 18.60 10.52
CA ARG A 199 18.36 18.14 11.80
C ARG A 199 18.69 19.18 12.87
N ALA A 200 17.93 20.28 12.90
CA ALA A 200 18.00 21.24 13.98
C ALA A 200 17.34 20.59 15.19
N THR A 201 18.17 20.00 16.04
CA THR A 201 17.89 19.77 17.44
C THR A 201 17.52 21.12 18.08
N GLY A 202 16.25 21.51 18.00
CA GLY A 202 15.70 22.66 18.72
C GLY A 202 15.20 23.82 17.86
N MET A 203 13.87 23.93 17.76
CA MET A 203 13.11 25.19 17.84
C MET A 203 13.28 26.29 16.76
N THR A 204 13.52 25.97 15.49
CA THR A 204 13.28 26.95 14.41
C THR A 204 12.32 26.37 13.37
N SER A 205 11.40 27.19 12.86
CA SER A 205 10.29 26.78 11.98
C SER A 205 10.77 25.89 10.84
N HIS A 206 10.55 24.58 10.97
CA HIS A 206 10.95 23.65 9.93
C HIS A 206 10.10 23.90 8.70
N LYS A 207 10.73 24.27 7.58
CA LYS A 207 10.07 24.25 6.27
C LYS A 207 9.48 22.87 6.05
N LEU A 208 8.19 22.78 5.77
CA LEU A 208 7.53 21.52 5.45
C LEU A 208 7.69 21.23 3.97
N LEU A 209 7.90 19.95 3.63
CA LEU A 209 8.00 19.53 2.24
C LEU A 209 6.67 19.74 1.53
N SER A 210 5.57 19.52 2.24
CA SER A 210 4.23 19.79 1.77
C SER A 210 3.94 21.27 1.50
N ASP A 211 4.51 22.20 2.28
CA ASP A 211 4.43 23.64 1.99
C ASP A 211 5.20 23.98 0.72
N LEU A 212 6.38 23.37 0.52
CA LEU A 212 7.14 23.53 -0.71
C LEU A 212 6.32 23.06 -1.93
N VAL A 213 5.70 21.87 -1.85
CA VAL A 213 4.85 21.37 -2.95
C VAL A 213 3.73 22.36 -3.25
N LEU A 214 2.99 22.82 -2.22
CA LEU A 214 1.90 23.78 -2.39
C LEU A 214 2.36 25.12 -3.01
N SER A 215 3.56 25.58 -2.68
CA SER A 215 4.09 26.83 -3.26
C SER A 215 4.47 26.72 -4.73
N MET A 216 4.63 25.49 -5.25
CA MET A 216 5.13 25.21 -6.60
C MET A 216 4.03 24.72 -7.55
N CYS A 217 2.93 24.18 -7.03
CA CYS A 217 1.83 23.65 -7.84
C CYS A 217 0.59 24.54 -7.76
N ASP A 218 -0.19 24.60 -8.85
CA ASP A 218 -1.49 25.25 -8.82
C ASP A 218 -2.42 24.56 -7.80
N SER A 219 -3.03 25.37 -6.92
CA SER A 219 -3.87 24.86 -5.82
C SER A 219 -5.17 24.20 -6.31
N ALA A 220 -5.74 24.67 -7.42
CA ALA A 220 -6.96 24.10 -7.99
C ALA A 220 -6.65 22.71 -8.57
N TRP A 221 -5.54 22.58 -9.31
CA TRP A 221 -5.05 21.30 -9.81
C TRP A 221 -4.76 20.29 -8.69
N ALA A 222 -4.10 20.72 -7.60
CA ALA A 222 -3.79 19.83 -6.49
C ALA A 222 -5.04 19.30 -5.77
N THR A 223 -6.03 20.17 -5.55
CA THR A 223 -7.33 19.85 -4.94
C THR A 223 -8.14 18.91 -5.86
N GLU A 224 -8.15 19.17 -7.17
CA GLU A 224 -8.87 18.36 -8.14
C GLU A 224 -8.36 16.91 -8.24
N HIS A 225 -7.04 16.71 -8.14
CA HIS A 225 -6.44 15.41 -8.40
C HIS A 225 -6.04 14.62 -7.15
N PHE A 226 -5.95 15.27 -5.99
CA PHE A 226 -5.47 14.63 -4.78
C PHE A 226 -6.37 14.98 -3.60
N ASP A 227 -7.45 14.21 -3.37
CA ASP A 227 -8.45 14.43 -2.31
C ASP A 227 -7.86 14.75 -0.92
N THR A 228 -6.65 14.26 -0.65
CA THR A 228 -5.95 14.50 0.62
C THR A 228 -5.42 15.93 0.78
N PHE A 229 -5.30 16.71 -0.31
CA PHE A 229 -4.77 18.08 -0.31
C PHE A 229 -5.80 19.12 0.11
N ASP A 230 -7.10 18.86 0.00
CA ASP A 230 -8.17 19.79 0.41
C ASP A 230 -8.03 20.22 1.88
N CYS A 231 -7.47 19.34 2.71
CA CYS A 231 -7.25 19.59 4.13
C CYS A 231 -5.90 20.25 4.43
N LYS A 232 -5.01 20.38 3.44
CA LYS A 232 -3.67 20.90 3.66
C LYS A 232 -3.70 22.42 3.76
N ARG A 233 -3.21 22.95 4.89
CA ARG A 233 -2.97 24.39 5.11
C ARG A 233 -1.49 24.67 5.29
N GLU A 234 -1.01 25.83 4.83
CA GLU A 234 0.38 26.26 5.00
C GLU A 234 0.80 26.22 6.48
N GLY A 235 2.03 25.75 6.75
CA GLY A 235 2.59 25.64 8.09
C GLY A 235 2.08 24.45 8.92
N LEU A 236 1.06 23.72 8.45
CA LEU A 236 0.59 22.48 9.10
C LEU A 236 1.19 21.23 8.44
N PRO A 237 1.67 20.24 9.21
CA PRO A 237 2.28 19.04 8.66
C PRO A 237 1.26 18.18 7.91
N PHE A 238 1.71 17.63 6.79
CA PHE A 238 0.99 16.70 5.93
C PHE A 238 1.71 15.37 5.86
N GLY A 239 1.23 14.43 6.68
CA GLY A 239 1.86 13.11 6.86
C GLY A 239 2.27 12.40 5.55
N PRO A 240 1.45 12.40 4.47
CA PRO A 240 1.83 11.72 3.22
C PRO A 240 3.12 12.24 2.57
N LEU A 241 3.47 13.51 2.76
CA LEU A 241 4.69 14.11 2.18
C LEU A 241 5.78 14.31 3.22
N ASP A 242 5.45 14.92 4.36
CA ASP A 242 6.44 15.34 5.35
C ASP A 242 7.10 14.16 6.08
N ASN A 243 6.40 13.02 6.18
CA ASN A 243 6.98 11.82 6.78
C ASN A 243 8.13 11.23 5.96
N VAL A 244 8.26 11.57 4.68
CA VAL A 244 9.39 11.09 3.85
C VAL A 244 10.71 11.54 4.46
N VAL A 245 10.78 12.79 4.93
CA VAL A 245 11.99 13.34 5.54
C VAL A 245 12.12 12.93 7.00
N ALA A 246 11.00 12.88 7.73
CA ALA A 246 11.01 12.48 9.14
C ALA A 246 11.32 10.99 9.35
N CYS A 247 10.86 10.11 8.45
CA CYS A 247 10.98 8.66 8.56
C CYS A 247 11.73 8.06 7.36
N ARG A 248 13.04 7.87 7.51
CA ARG A 248 13.87 7.30 6.43
C ARG A 248 13.43 5.91 5.97
N SER A 249 12.88 5.06 6.83
CA SER A 249 12.54 3.67 6.48
C SER A 249 11.13 3.47 5.91
N THR A 250 10.27 4.49 6.00
CA THR A 250 8.86 4.38 5.60
C THR A 250 8.72 4.87 4.17
N TYR A 251 8.15 4.04 3.31
CA TYR A 251 7.79 4.47 1.95
C TYR A 251 6.40 5.09 1.94
N VAL A 252 6.19 6.00 0.99
CA VAL A 252 4.89 6.66 0.72
C VAL A 252 4.37 6.23 -0.65
N THR A 253 3.23 6.76 -1.08
CA THR A 253 2.65 6.46 -2.40
C THR A 253 3.55 6.99 -3.52
N GLY A 254 3.43 6.42 -4.72
CA GLY A 254 4.18 6.94 -5.86
C GLY A 254 3.79 8.36 -6.24
N THR A 255 2.52 8.72 -6.09
CA THR A 255 2.03 10.11 -6.24
C THR A 255 2.78 11.05 -5.31
N ALA A 256 2.91 10.71 -4.02
CA ALA A 256 3.66 11.50 -3.06
C ALA A 256 5.14 11.66 -3.47
N TYR A 257 5.80 10.57 -3.87
CA TYR A 257 7.18 10.65 -4.35
C TYR A 257 7.32 11.54 -5.59
N ALA A 258 6.43 11.41 -6.57
CA ALA A 258 6.49 12.21 -7.78
C ALA A 258 6.28 13.70 -7.49
N LEU A 259 5.31 14.09 -6.65
CA LEU A 259 5.11 15.48 -6.23
C LEU A 259 6.35 16.06 -5.55
N ILE A 260 6.95 15.29 -4.64
CA ILE A 260 8.18 15.68 -3.93
C ILE A 260 9.33 15.87 -4.91
N LEU A 261 9.57 14.90 -5.79
CA LEU A 261 10.66 14.96 -6.76
C LEU A 261 10.47 16.13 -7.74
N THR A 262 9.24 16.36 -8.18
CA THR A 262 8.90 17.52 -9.04
C THR A 262 9.23 18.84 -8.38
N SER A 263 9.02 18.93 -7.06
CA SER A 263 9.28 20.15 -6.30
C SER A 263 10.76 20.38 -5.97
N LEU A 264 11.59 19.32 -5.98
CA LEU A 264 13.00 19.37 -5.59
C LEU A 264 13.99 19.37 -6.76
N PHE A 265 13.56 18.93 -7.93
CA PHE A 265 14.39 18.77 -9.13
C PHE A 265 13.82 19.59 -10.27
N ALA A 266 14.69 20.34 -10.96
CA ALA A 266 14.28 21.21 -12.05
C ALA A 266 13.88 20.44 -13.31
N ASN A 267 14.38 19.23 -13.50
CA ASN A 267 14.08 18.43 -14.68
C ASN A 267 14.25 16.92 -14.40
N ARG A 268 13.77 16.10 -15.34
CA ARG A 268 13.88 14.64 -15.29
C ARG A 268 15.34 14.14 -15.22
N LYS A 269 16.27 14.78 -15.94
CA LYS A 269 17.67 14.32 -16.02
C LYS A 269 18.35 14.39 -14.65
N ASP A 270 18.04 15.43 -13.87
CA ASP A 270 18.57 15.58 -12.52
C ASP A 270 18.06 14.47 -11.59
N VAL A 271 16.80 14.04 -11.77
CA VAL A 271 16.23 12.91 -11.02
C VAL A 271 16.91 11.60 -11.41
N ASP A 272 17.12 11.35 -12.71
CA ASP A 272 17.86 10.18 -13.22
C ASP A 272 19.28 10.12 -12.62
N ALA A 273 20.04 11.22 -12.72
CA ALA A 273 21.38 11.31 -12.15
C ALA A 273 21.40 11.06 -10.63
N ALA A 274 20.45 11.65 -9.91
CA ALA A 274 20.32 11.47 -8.47
C ALA A 274 19.96 10.01 -8.10
N PHE A 275 19.12 9.35 -8.88
CA PHE A 275 18.78 7.94 -8.69
C PHE A 275 19.96 7.01 -8.94
N GLU A 276 20.79 7.29 -9.94
CA GLU A 276 22.00 6.51 -10.19
C GLU A 276 22.99 6.64 -9.03
N VAL A 277 23.30 7.87 -8.60
CA VAL A 277 24.18 8.13 -7.45
C VAL A 277 23.64 7.43 -6.20
N ALA A 278 22.35 7.56 -5.91
CA ALA A 278 21.74 6.95 -4.74
C ALA A 278 21.78 5.40 -4.79
N THR A 279 21.63 4.82 -5.99
CA THR A 279 21.73 3.36 -6.19
C THR A 279 23.16 2.86 -5.99
N LEU A 280 24.17 3.63 -6.42
CA LEU A 280 25.58 3.32 -6.21
C LEU A 280 25.97 3.45 -4.73
N SER A 281 25.60 4.53 -4.06
CA SER A 281 25.91 4.76 -2.64
C SER A 281 25.15 3.81 -1.71
N GLY A 282 23.91 3.42 -2.05
CA GLY A 282 23.10 2.51 -1.23
C GLY A 282 23.71 1.11 -1.10
N LYS A 283 24.48 0.65 -2.10
CA LYS A 283 25.23 -0.62 -2.02
C LYS A 283 26.33 -0.56 -0.95
N ILE A 284 26.93 0.60 -0.74
CA ILE A 284 28.03 0.83 0.22
C ILE A 284 27.48 0.90 1.65
N ASP A 285 26.47 1.74 1.88
CA ASP A 285 25.86 1.94 3.21
C ASP A 285 25.21 0.65 3.74
N SER A 286 24.64 -0.19 2.86
CA SER A 286 24.01 -1.47 3.24
C SER A 286 24.99 -2.50 3.81
N ALA A 287 26.26 -2.43 3.43
CA ALA A 287 27.32 -3.30 3.96
C ALA A 287 27.77 -2.83 5.35
N VAL A 288 27.90 -1.51 5.53
CA VAL A 288 28.39 -0.89 6.78
C VAL A 288 27.32 -0.93 7.89
N ILE A 289 26.05 -0.70 7.56
CA ILE A 289 24.97 -0.66 8.57
C ILE A 289 24.60 -2.06 9.08
N ARG A 290 24.96 -3.15 8.37
CA ARG A 290 24.84 -4.51 8.90
C ARG A 290 25.85 -4.80 10.03
N GLY A 291 26.87 -3.95 10.21
CA GLY A 291 27.91 -4.14 11.21
C GLY A 291 27.57 -3.75 12.65
N GLU A 292 26.67 -2.79 12.90
CA GLU A 292 26.69 -2.14 14.23
C GLU A 292 25.34 -1.65 14.77
N ARG A 293 24.26 -2.25 14.29
CA ARG A 293 23.08 -2.43 15.14
C ARG A 293 22.75 -3.90 15.12
N THR A 294 23.36 -4.63 16.06
CA THR A 294 22.69 -5.69 16.80
C THR A 294 21.44 -5.10 17.47
N SER A 295 20.51 -4.57 16.68
CA SER A 295 19.17 -4.36 17.13
C SER A 295 18.72 -5.72 17.60
N ASP A 296 18.24 -5.79 18.84
CA ASP A 296 17.34 -6.79 19.40
C ASP A 296 16.19 -7.14 18.44
N ARG A 297 16.53 -7.69 17.28
CA ARG A 297 15.62 -8.38 16.38
C ARG A 297 15.42 -9.70 17.07
N CYS A 298 14.51 -9.67 18.03
CA CYS A 298 13.83 -10.85 18.48
C CYS A 298 13.28 -11.54 17.23
N GLU A 299 13.93 -12.64 16.83
CA GLU A 299 13.61 -13.45 15.64
C GLU A 299 12.27 -14.17 15.76
N SER A 300 11.53 -13.91 16.83
CA SER A 300 10.31 -14.63 17.11
C SER A 300 9.27 -14.50 16.03
N THR A 301 8.57 -15.61 15.81
CA THR A 301 7.48 -15.71 14.85
C THR A 301 6.29 -14.85 15.28
N ASP A 302 5.41 -14.51 14.34
CA ASP A 302 4.17 -13.77 14.67
C ASP A 302 3.28 -14.56 15.65
N SER A 303 3.35 -15.90 15.63
CA SER A 303 2.65 -16.78 16.56
C SER A 303 3.19 -16.67 17.99
N GLU A 304 4.51 -16.63 18.16
CA GLU A 304 5.15 -16.44 19.46
C GLU A 304 4.84 -15.06 20.03
N LEU A 305 4.89 -14.01 19.20
CA LEU A 305 4.54 -12.65 19.61
C LEU A 305 3.07 -12.56 20.08
N TRP A 306 2.16 -13.26 19.40
CA TRP A 306 0.76 -13.35 19.78
C TRP A 306 0.56 -14.08 21.12
N LEU A 307 1.24 -15.21 21.33
CA LEU A 307 1.19 -15.94 22.60
C LEU A 307 1.76 -15.12 23.76
N ALA A 308 2.89 -14.46 23.54
CA ALA A 308 3.49 -13.55 24.51
C ALA A 308 2.54 -12.39 24.85
N TYR A 309 1.85 -11.81 23.86
CA TYR A 309 0.85 -10.77 24.08
C TYR A 309 -0.32 -11.25 24.95
N ILE A 310 -0.84 -12.46 24.71
CA ILE A 310 -1.89 -13.05 25.56
C ILE A 310 -1.35 -13.32 26.97
N GLY A 311 -0.17 -13.92 27.10
CA GLY A 311 0.46 -14.26 28.37
C GLY A 311 0.76 -13.02 29.23
N ALA A 312 1.17 -11.92 28.57
CA ALA A 312 1.41 -10.61 29.16
C ALA A 312 0.13 -9.81 29.44
N GLY A 313 -1.06 -10.34 29.15
CA GLY A 313 -2.33 -9.61 29.33
C GLY A 313 -2.42 -8.34 28.48
N GLY A 314 -1.78 -8.34 27.30
CA GLY A 314 -1.73 -7.19 26.40
C GLY A 314 -0.81 -6.05 26.84
N ASN A 315 0.06 -6.26 27.84
CA ASN A 315 1.07 -5.27 28.25
C ASN A 315 2.32 -5.36 27.37
N HIS A 316 2.56 -4.33 26.55
CA HIS A 316 3.68 -4.30 25.60
C HIS A 316 5.06 -4.37 26.25
N SER A 317 5.24 -3.79 27.45
CA SER A 317 6.51 -3.86 28.19
C SER A 317 6.80 -5.26 28.71
N GLU A 318 5.75 -5.98 29.11
CA GLU A 318 5.88 -7.36 29.55
C GLU A 318 6.15 -8.30 28.36
N VAL A 319 5.50 -8.04 27.21
CA VAL A 319 5.84 -8.74 25.96
C VAL A 319 7.30 -8.51 25.61
N SER A 320 7.79 -7.28 25.67
CA SER A 320 9.19 -7.01 25.32
C SER A 320 10.17 -7.74 26.22
N ARG A 321 9.86 -7.87 27.52
CA ARG A 321 10.63 -8.66 28.49
C ARG A 321 10.62 -10.16 28.14
N GLN A 322 9.46 -10.73 27.84
CA GLN A 322 9.33 -12.15 27.44
C GLN A 322 10.08 -12.45 26.14
N MET A 323 10.03 -11.50 25.21
CA MET A 323 10.61 -11.64 23.87
C MET A 323 12.09 -11.19 23.81
N LYS A 324 12.67 -10.76 24.93
CA LYS A 324 14.04 -10.23 25.02
C LYS A 324 14.33 -9.19 23.93
N CYS A 325 13.45 -8.19 23.80
CA CYS A 325 13.67 -7.06 22.90
C CYS A 325 13.26 -5.74 23.53
N SER A 326 13.59 -4.63 22.85
CA SER A 326 13.17 -3.31 23.29
C SER A 326 11.65 -3.13 23.27
N VAL A 327 11.11 -2.37 24.22
CA VAL A 327 9.68 -2.03 24.31
C VAL A 327 9.17 -1.39 23.00
N ALA A 328 9.99 -0.54 22.38
CA ALA A 328 9.67 0.09 21.11
C ALA A 328 9.51 -0.93 19.97
N SER A 329 10.38 -1.95 19.91
CA SER A 329 10.30 -3.03 18.93
C SER A 329 9.03 -3.88 19.13
N ALA A 330 8.75 -4.30 20.37
CA ALA A 330 7.54 -5.05 20.69
C ALA A 330 6.26 -4.26 20.37
N ARG A 331 6.20 -2.98 20.78
CA ARG A 331 5.07 -2.08 20.49
C ARG A 331 4.85 -1.92 18.99
N TYR A 332 5.91 -1.65 18.23
CA TYR A 332 5.81 -1.50 16.77
C TYR A 332 5.26 -2.77 16.11
N ARG A 333 5.79 -3.95 16.47
CA ARG A 333 5.33 -5.23 15.91
C ARG A 333 3.86 -5.52 16.27
N LEU A 334 3.48 -5.30 17.54
CA LEU A 334 2.10 -5.53 18.01
C LEU A 334 1.10 -4.57 17.36
N VAL A 335 1.40 -3.27 17.30
CA VAL A 335 0.53 -2.28 16.65
C VAL A 335 0.35 -2.60 15.16
N ARG A 336 1.42 -3.00 14.47
CA ARG A 336 1.36 -3.42 13.06
C ARG A 336 0.45 -4.65 12.84
N GLN A 337 0.28 -5.49 13.86
CA GLN A 337 -0.66 -6.62 13.85
C GLN A 337 -2.08 -6.26 14.31
N GLY A 338 -2.35 -4.98 14.61
CA GLY A 338 -3.63 -4.51 15.14
C GLY A 338 -3.81 -4.83 16.63
N LEU A 339 -2.73 -4.94 17.40
CA LEU A 339 -2.74 -5.31 18.82
C LEU A 339 -2.30 -4.12 19.70
N PRO A 340 -3.20 -3.19 20.04
CA PRO A 340 -2.89 -2.07 20.92
C PRO A 340 -2.56 -2.56 22.34
N ALA A 341 -2.02 -1.70 23.19
CA ALA A 341 -1.80 -2.06 24.59
C ALA A 341 -3.16 -2.16 25.31
N LEU A 342 -3.41 -3.25 26.04
CA LEU A 342 -4.67 -3.46 26.78
C LEU A 342 -4.61 -2.91 28.21
N ASN A 343 -3.81 -1.86 28.42
CA ASN A 343 -3.41 -1.28 29.71
C ASN A 343 -4.46 -1.45 30.81
N GLY A 344 -4.20 -2.34 31.77
CA GLY A 344 -5.12 -2.55 32.88
C GLY A 344 -6.34 -3.43 32.57
N ILE A 345 -6.27 -4.37 31.61
CA ILE A 345 -7.33 -5.37 31.41
C ILE A 345 -7.70 -6.14 32.68
N ALA A 346 -6.72 -6.41 33.54
CA ALA A 346 -6.94 -7.01 34.85
C ALA A 346 -7.52 -6.03 35.89
N ARG A 347 -7.24 -4.72 35.76
CA ARG A 347 -7.66 -3.67 36.71
C ARG A 347 -9.05 -3.10 36.39
N SER A 348 -9.42 -3.07 35.12
CA SER A 348 -10.71 -2.57 34.65
C SER A 348 -11.34 -3.58 33.68
N PRO A 349 -11.76 -4.77 34.17
CA PRO A 349 -12.32 -5.79 33.31
C PRO A 349 -13.67 -5.38 32.70
N ALA A 350 -14.41 -4.48 33.36
CA ALA A 350 -15.73 -4.01 32.92
C ALA A 350 -15.75 -3.48 31.48
N ARG A 351 -14.84 -2.57 31.12
CA ARG A 351 -14.76 -2.02 29.75
C ARG A 351 -14.47 -3.09 28.68
N TRP A 352 -13.67 -4.10 29.03
CA TRP A 352 -13.31 -5.17 28.12
C TRP A 352 -14.39 -6.25 28.02
N ARG A 353 -15.17 -6.45 29.08
CA ARG A 353 -16.40 -7.27 29.04
C ARG A 353 -17.49 -6.59 28.23
N ALA A 354 -17.69 -5.28 28.38
CA ALA A 354 -18.62 -4.50 27.56
C ALA A 354 -18.26 -4.62 26.07
N LEU A 355 -16.97 -4.47 25.74
CA LEU A 355 -16.47 -4.69 24.38
C LEU A 355 -16.75 -6.12 23.88
N SER A 356 -16.53 -7.12 24.72
CA SER A 356 -16.80 -8.53 24.37
C SER A 356 -18.29 -8.80 24.15
N ARG A 357 -19.19 -8.15 24.90
CA ARG A 357 -20.64 -8.25 24.75
C ARG A 357 -21.10 -7.64 23.42
N PHE A 358 -20.60 -6.44 23.12
CA PHE A 358 -20.85 -5.76 21.84
C PHE A 358 -20.45 -6.63 20.64
N TRP A 359 -19.27 -7.26 20.69
CA TRP A 359 -18.83 -8.14 19.60
C TRP A 359 -19.64 -9.44 19.42
N VAL A 360 -20.38 -9.88 20.44
CA VAL A 360 -21.32 -11.01 20.32
C VAL A 360 -22.66 -10.58 19.68
N GLY A 361 -22.80 -9.29 19.34
CA GLY A 361 -23.97 -8.74 18.65
C GLY A 361 -24.91 -7.95 19.55
N GLU A 362 -24.54 -7.72 20.82
CA GLU A 362 -25.32 -6.84 21.69
C GLU A 362 -25.17 -5.38 21.27
N HIS A 363 -26.24 -4.59 21.43
CA HIS A 363 -26.19 -3.16 21.13
C HIS A 363 -25.19 -2.44 22.04
N LEU A 364 -24.46 -1.44 21.51
CA LEU A 364 -23.38 -0.76 22.22
C LEU A 364 -23.83 -0.18 23.57
N ALA A 365 -24.95 0.54 23.56
CA ALA A 365 -25.52 1.13 24.78
C ALA A 365 -25.88 0.07 25.83
N SER A 366 -26.44 -1.07 25.42
CA SER A 366 -26.80 -2.17 26.32
C SER A 366 -25.58 -2.84 26.93
N ALA A 367 -24.54 -3.08 26.12
CA ALA A 367 -23.28 -3.63 26.58
C ALA A 367 -22.55 -2.71 27.58
N CYS A 368 -22.58 -1.40 27.34
CA CYS A 368 -22.07 -0.38 28.25
C CYS A 368 -22.84 -0.34 29.58
N LEU A 369 -24.17 -0.31 29.51
CA LEU A 369 -25.05 -0.27 30.68
C LEU A 369 -24.85 -1.52 31.56
N ALA A 370 -24.79 -2.70 30.95
CA ALA A 370 -24.63 -3.97 31.65
C ALA A 370 -23.32 -4.07 32.47
N GLU A 371 -22.28 -3.34 32.07
CA GLU A 371 -20.97 -3.36 32.72
C GLU A 371 -20.65 -2.05 33.45
N ALA A 372 -21.60 -1.11 33.53
CA ALA A 372 -21.42 0.24 34.08
C ALA A 372 -20.22 0.99 33.46
N VAL A 373 -20.13 0.97 32.13
CA VAL A 373 -19.04 1.61 31.37
C VAL A 373 -19.60 2.79 30.58
N ASP A 374 -18.89 3.91 30.61
CA ASP A 374 -19.19 5.06 29.74
C ASP A 374 -19.07 4.68 28.25
N GLN A 375 -20.10 5.01 27.47
CA GLN A 375 -20.14 4.69 26.05
C GLN A 375 -19.02 5.36 25.26
N ALA A 376 -18.70 6.63 25.55
CA ALA A 376 -17.63 7.36 24.86
C ALA A 376 -16.24 6.72 25.11
N CYS A 377 -16.04 6.11 26.28
CA CYS A 377 -14.87 5.29 26.57
C CYS A 377 -14.79 4.06 25.65
N LEU A 378 -15.90 3.33 25.46
CA LEU A 378 -15.93 2.13 24.64
C LEU A 378 -15.76 2.43 23.15
N GLU A 379 -16.34 3.52 22.65
CA GLU A 379 -16.18 3.97 21.27
C GLU A 379 -14.72 4.29 20.92
N ARG A 380 -13.99 4.94 21.83
CA ARG A 380 -12.54 5.19 21.64
C ARG A 380 -11.76 3.89 21.48
N ILE A 381 -12.14 2.83 22.20
CA ILE A 381 -11.52 1.51 22.08
C ILE A 381 -11.89 0.87 20.74
N LEU A 382 -13.15 0.96 20.32
CA LEU A 382 -13.62 0.40 19.03
C LEU A 382 -12.90 1.01 17.83
N ARG A 383 -12.55 2.30 17.86
CA ARG A 383 -11.80 2.96 16.78
C ARG A 383 -10.39 2.38 16.55
N VAL A 384 -9.81 1.72 17.55
CA VAL A 384 -8.44 1.17 17.49
C VAL A 384 -8.38 -0.36 17.56
N CYS A 385 -9.51 -1.02 17.80
CA CYS A 385 -9.57 -2.47 18.00
C CYS A 385 -10.06 -3.20 16.74
N CYS A 386 -9.50 -4.38 16.48
CA CYS A 386 -9.94 -5.30 15.43
C CYS A 386 -10.36 -6.66 16.03
N THR A 387 -10.85 -7.58 15.20
CA THR A 387 -11.26 -8.94 15.61
C THR A 387 -10.14 -9.73 16.31
N ARG A 388 -8.86 -9.39 16.08
CA ARG A 388 -7.75 -9.97 16.84
C ARG A 388 -7.75 -9.51 18.29
N VAL A 389 -8.04 -8.23 18.56
CA VAL A 389 -8.11 -7.71 19.94
C VAL A 389 -9.23 -8.39 20.70
N GLU A 390 -10.37 -8.61 20.06
CA GLU A 390 -11.45 -9.42 20.62
C GLU A 390 -10.98 -10.79 21.08
N ARG A 391 -10.32 -11.52 20.17
CA ARG A 391 -9.82 -12.85 20.49
C ARG A 391 -8.83 -12.82 21.65
N ALA A 392 -7.95 -11.82 21.70
CA ALA A 392 -7.00 -11.65 22.80
C ALA A 392 -7.72 -11.39 24.13
N VAL A 393 -8.66 -10.45 24.14
CA VAL A 393 -9.47 -10.10 25.32
C VAL A 393 -10.21 -11.33 25.85
N ARG A 394 -10.85 -12.10 24.97
CA ARG A 394 -11.54 -13.34 25.37
C ARG A 394 -10.59 -14.36 25.99
N LEU A 395 -9.41 -14.58 25.39
CA LEU A 395 -8.43 -15.52 25.91
C LEU A 395 -7.85 -15.06 27.26
N ILE A 396 -7.61 -13.76 27.44
CA ILE A 396 -7.08 -13.18 28.68
C ILE A 396 -8.13 -13.25 29.80
N LEU A 397 -9.38 -12.87 29.54
CA LEU A 397 -10.44 -12.81 30.55
C LEU A 397 -11.02 -14.19 30.89
N PHE A 398 -11.21 -15.07 29.90
CA PHE A 398 -11.96 -16.31 30.07
C PHE A 398 -11.08 -17.57 30.00
N GLY A 399 -9.90 -17.51 29.39
CA GLY A 399 -9.04 -18.69 29.14
C GLY A 399 -8.50 -19.38 30.41
N ARG A 400 -8.41 -18.67 31.55
CA ARG A 400 -7.90 -19.26 32.81
C ARG A 400 -8.86 -20.23 33.49
N ARG A 401 -10.15 -20.26 33.12
CA ARG A 401 -11.14 -21.13 33.78
C ARG A 401 -11.14 -22.58 33.29
N SER A 402 -10.64 -22.85 32.07
CA SER A 402 -10.72 -24.18 31.47
C SER A 402 -9.63 -25.16 31.95
N THR A 403 -8.45 -24.70 32.35
CA THR A 403 -7.32 -25.58 32.72
C THR A 403 -7.39 -26.10 34.16
N ARG A 404 -8.16 -25.46 35.05
CA ARG A 404 -8.32 -25.93 36.44
C ARG A 404 -9.31 -27.10 36.60
N LYS A 405 -10.31 -27.24 35.72
CA LYS A 405 -11.26 -28.37 35.78
C LYS A 405 -10.66 -29.71 35.31
N ALA A 406 -9.61 -29.70 34.48
CA ALA A 406 -9.00 -30.92 33.96
C ALA A 406 -8.05 -31.64 34.94
N LYS A 407 -7.59 -30.99 36.02
CA LYS A 407 -6.68 -31.58 37.03
C LYS A 407 -7.39 -32.11 38.29
N GLY A 408 -8.72 -32.03 38.37
CA GLY A 408 -9.50 -32.39 39.56
C GLY A 408 -10.04 -33.82 39.62
N THR A 409 -9.97 -34.60 38.54
CA THR A 409 -10.79 -35.83 38.42
C THR A 409 -10.02 -37.16 38.41
N THR A 410 -8.73 -37.18 38.73
CA THR A 410 -7.89 -38.41 38.68
C THR A 410 -7.42 -38.94 40.04
N ARG A 411 -8.07 -38.59 41.16
CA ARG A 411 -7.63 -39.02 42.51
C ARG A 411 -8.59 -39.94 43.28
N GLY A 412 -9.48 -40.67 42.60
CA GLY A 412 -10.43 -41.55 43.27
C GLY A 412 -10.83 -42.78 42.46
N GLN A 413 -9.89 -43.67 42.15
CA GLN A 413 -10.19 -45.05 41.70
C GLN A 413 -8.95 -45.95 41.82
N LYS A 414 -8.49 -46.20 43.05
CA LYS A 414 -7.60 -47.34 43.39
C LYS A 414 -7.85 -47.75 44.84
N ALA A 415 -8.91 -48.53 45.07
CA ALA A 415 -9.04 -49.43 46.22
C ALA A 415 -10.28 -50.30 46.00
N ALA A 416 -10.10 -51.51 45.44
CA ALA A 416 -10.94 -52.70 45.66
C ALA A 416 -10.59 -53.81 44.66
N VAL A 417 -9.41 -54.45 44.79
CA VAL A 417 -9.21 -55.85 44.37
C VAL A 417 -8.10 -56.44 45.24
N GLN A 418 -8.47 -57.04 46.37
CA GLN A 418 -7.68 -58.06 47.05
C GLN A 418 -8.64 -58.90 47.89
N ASN A 419 -9.10 -60.00 47.28
CA ASN A 419 -9.52 -61.22 47.95
C ASN A 419 -9.73 -62.30 46.88
N ARG A 420 -8.64 -63.00 46.55
CA ARG A 420 -8.59 -64.44 46.34
C ARG A 420 -7.16 -64.89 46.21
#